data_AF-A0A534TL38-F1
#
_entry.id   AF-A0A534TL38-F1
#
_cell.length_a   1.000
_cell.length_b   1.000
_cell.length_c   1.000
_cell.angle_alpha   90.00
_cell.angle_beta   90.00
_cell.angle_gamma   90.00
#
_symmetry.space_group_name_H-M   'P 1'
#
loop_
_entity.id
_entity.type
_entity.pdbx_description
1 polymer ?
#
loop_
_entity_poly.entity_id
_entity_poly.type
_entity_poly.pdbx_seq_one_letter_code
_entity_poly.pdbx_strand_id
1 'polypeptide(L)'
;MRGFRSALIIAAMVGCGGTQENANQADPGTIAGTMRDPAPAAYSQVGGSIIPLYSWPTDANGNVAAAWSFVASEQQKWSSIAVIPIVNNQNGPGPSFDPGWSKGIGALIDGGCKVAGYVYTQYGKRSLTKVERDIRNWRTWYPQVTALFLDEMSNTAGKESYYSTLTSYAKSIGFDFVVGNPGTSTIPSYIGTVDTLVIYENTAVPTSFPAWQASYSRYNFATLSYAVSSSEFPASQVTANRASVAYQYVTDDGAPPDRNPWDSVSTYLDTLLSLLSP
;
A
#
# COMPACT_ATOMS: atom_id res chain seq x y z
N MET A 1 8.49 -27.15 -5.54
CA MET A 1 7.25 -26.39 -5.28
C MET A 1 7.04 -26.33 -3.78
N ARG A 2 7.49 -25.27 -3.10
CA ARG A 2 7.14 -25.03 -1.70
C ARG A 2 6.05 -23.95 -1.71
N GLY A 3 4.80 -24.39 -1.57
CA GLY A 3 3.67 -23.49 -1.43
C GLY A 3 3.79 -22.76 -0.10
N PHE A 4 4.02 -21.45 -0.16
CA PHE A 4 3.94 -20.59 1.00
C PHE A 4 2.49 -20.15 1.13
N ARG A 5 1.83 -20.61 2.21
CA ARG A 5 0.48 -20.20 2.56
C ARG A 5 0.55 -18.78 3.11
N SER A 6 0.07 -17.80 2.36
CA SER A 6 -0.33 -16.50 2.90
C SER A 6 -1.49 -16.75 3.87
N ALA A 7 -1.21 -16.65 5.17
CA ALA A 7 -2.21 -16.83 6.21
C ALA A 7 -3.02 -15.53 6.34
N LEU A 8 -4.17 -15.47 5.67
CA LEU A 8 -5.23 -14.52 5.96
C LEU A 8 -5.81 -14.86 7.33
N ILE A 9 -5.41 -14.13 8.39
CA ILE A 9 -6.01 -14.24 9.71
C ILE A 9 -7.03 -13.11 9.87
N ILE A 10 -8.30 -13.45 9.67
CA ILE A 10 -9.43 -12.63 10.11
C ILE A 10 -9.53 -12.79 11.63
N ALA A 11 -9.18 -11.77 12.41
CA ALA A 11 -9.32 -11.78 13.86
C ALA A 11 -10.45 -10.85 14.31
N ALA A 12 -11.53 -11.45 14.82
CA ALA A 12 -12.60 -10.77 15.55
C ALA A 12 -12.09 -10.28 16.92
N MET A 13 -12.45 -9.04 17.29
CA MET A 13 -12.05 -8.41 18.55
C MET A 13 -12.94 -8.85 19.72
N VAL A 14 -12.32 -9.17 20.86
CA VAL A 14 -12.93 -9.10 22.20
C VAL A 14 -11.98 -8.28 23.08
N GLY A 15 -12.47 -7.17 23.61
CA GLY A 15 -11.71 -6.23 24.43
C GLY A 15 -11.82 -6.48 25.92
N CYS A 16 -10.83 -5.99 26.69
CA CYS A 16 -11.05 -5.41 28.01
C CYS A 16 -9.81 -4.66 28.53
N GLY A 17 -10.03 -3.51 29.17
CA GLY A 17 -9.29 -3.01 30.34
C GLY A 17 -7.95 -2.32 30.11
N GLY A 18 -7.94 -0.99 30.13
CA GLY A 18 -6.74 -0.17 30.26
C GLY A 18 -6.60 0.46 31.66
N THR A 19 -5.41 1.00 31.95
CA THR A 19 -5.18 2.11 32.88
C THR A 19 -4.02 2.98 32.38
N GLN A 20 -4.22 4.30 32.44
CA GLN A 20 -3.38 5.40 31.98
C GLN A 20 -2.17 5.66 32.90
N GLU A 21 -1.15 6.35 32.37
CA GLU A 21 -0.39 7.36 33.13
C GLU A 21 0.15 8.49 32.21
N ASN A 22 0.12 9.72 32.73
CA ASN A 22 0.37 11.02 32.09
C ASN A 22 1.85 11.44 32.11
N ALA A 23 2.26 12.34 31.19
CA ALA A 23 2.97 13.60 31.54
C ALA A 23 3.36 14.50 30.33
N ASN A 24 2.90 15.76 30.40
CA ASN A 24 3.57 17.06 30.17
C ASN A 24 4.14 17.52 28.79
N GLN A 25 3.35 18.41 28.16
CA GLN A 25 3.62 19.83 27.81
C GLN A 25 5.04 20.34 27.48
N ALA A 26 5.18 20.99 26.31
CA ALA A 26 5.98 22.21 26.07
C ALA A 26 5.43 23.04 24.88
N ASP A 27 5.60 24.36 25.00
CA ASP A 27 4.93 25.53 24.36
C ASP A 27 5.45 25.91 22.93
N PRO A 28 4.80 26.83 22.16
CA PRO A 28 4.95 26.98 20.72
C PRO A 28 5.97 28.06 20.31
N GLY A 29 6.70 27.80 19.22
CA GLY A 29 7.59 28.76 18.59
C GLY A 29 7.29 28.89 17.10
N THR A 30 6.71 30.02 16.69
CA THR A 30 6.57 30.44 15.30
C THR A 30 7.92 30.91 14.76
N ILE A 31 8.40 30.31 13.66
CA ILE A 31 9.37 30.96 12.77
C ILE A 31 8.90 30.79 11.32
N ALA A 32 8.44 31.91 10.75
CA ALA A 32 8.20 32.04 9.32
C ALA A 32 9.55 32.01 8.59
N GLY A 33 9.70 31.06 7.65
CA GLY A 33 10.86 30.92 6.79
C GLY A 33 10.40 30.48 5.40
N THR A 34 10.62 31.36 4.43
CA THR A 34 10.45 31.23 2.98
C THR A 34 10.41 29.79 2.45
N MET A 35 9.27 29.40 1.87
CA MET A 35 9.10 28.13 1.16
C MET A 35 10.07 28.09 -0.02
N ARG A 36 11.13 27.31 0.13
CA ARG A 36 11.98 26.86 -0.95
C ARG A 36 11.28 25.63 -1.52
N ASP A 37 10.61 25.76 -2.65
CA ASP A 37 9.99 24.62 -3.34
C ASP A 37 11.03 23.53 -3.58
N PRO A 38 10.70 22.25 -3.33
CA PRO A 38 11.43 21.17 -3.96
C PRO A 38 10.52 20.14 -4.65
N ALA A 39 11.05 19.67 -5.78
CA ALA A 39 10.75 18.46 -6.53
C ALA A 39 9.56 18.50 -7.53
N PRO A 40 9.74 17.89 -8.72
CA PRO A 40 8.67 17.71 -9.70
C PRO A 40 7.51 16.94 -9.06
N ALA A 41 6.27 17.29 -9.41
CA ALA A 41 5.03 16.78 -8.83
C ALA A 41 5.16 15.31 -8.42
N ALA A 42 5.30 15.08 -7.11
CA ALA A 42 5.55 13.76 -6.56
C ALA A 42 4.40 12.80 -6.93
N TYR A 43 4.72 11.52 -7.16
CA TYR A 43 3.77 10.41 -7.41
C TYR A 43 2.54 10.39 -6.46
N SER A 44 2.59 11.11 -5.34
CA SER A 44 1.50 11.37 -4.40
C SER A 44 0.34 12.22 -4.95
N GLN A 45 0.40 12.73 -6.19
CA GLN A 45 -0.63 13.65 -6.74
C GLN A 45 -1.24 13.25 -8.10
N VAL A 46 -0.96 12.05 -8.62
CA VAL A 46 -1.55 11.60 -9.90
C VAL A 46 -2.71 10.61 -9.74
N GLY A 47 -2.76 9.88 -8.62
CA GLY A 47 -3.68 8.75 -8.43
C GLY A 47 -3.31 7.56 -9.33
N GLY A 48 -4.08 6.48 -9.28
CA GLY A 48 -3.83 5.27 -10.08
C GLY A 48 -4.15 3.99 -9.31
N SER A 49 -3.25 3.01 -9.33
CA SER A 49 -3.48 1.69 -8.75
C SER A 49 -2.35 1.29 -7.79
N ILE A 50 -2.73 0.77 -6.62
CA ILE A 50 -1.81 0.13 -5.66
C ILE A 50 -2.08 -1.38 -5.71
N ILE A 51 -1.10 -2.15 -6.18
CA ILE A 51 -1.29 -3.54 -6.59
C ILE A 51 -0.56 -4.46 -5.60
N PRO A 52 -1.24 -5.24 -4.76
CA PRO A 52 -0.64 -6.36 -4.05
C PRO A 52 -0.07 -7.37 -5.06
N LEU A 53 1.26 -7.40 -5.23
CA LEU A 53 1.96 -8.29 -6.17
C LEU A 53 2.78 -9.30 -5.37
N TYR A 54 2.09 -10.22 -4.69
CA TYR A 54 2.71 -11.16 -3.75
C TYR A 54 3.12 -12.47 -4.42
N SER A 55 3.18 -12.46 -5.76
CA SER A 55 3.71 -13.54 -6.58
C SER A 55 5.24 -13.53 -6.60
N TRP A 56 5.82 -14.70 -6.90
CA TRP A 56 7.27 -14.83 -7.01
C TRP A 56 7.81 -14.09 -8.27
N PRO A 57 8.90 -13.31 -8.16
CA PRO A 57 9.36 -12.38 -9.21
C PRO A 57 10.04 -13.02 -10.42
N THR A 58 10.43 -14.29 -10.35
CA THR A 58 11.16 -14.96 -11.44
C THR A 58 10.54 -16.28 -11.89
N ASP A 59 10.71 -16.66 -13.15
CA ASP A 59 10.30 -17.98 -13.63
C ASP A 59 11.31 -19.08 -13.23
N ALA A 60 11.02 -20.33 -13.59
CA ALA A 60 11.90 -21.47 -13.31
C ALA A 60 13.28 -21.39 -13.99
N ASN A 61 13.43 -20.54 -15.02
CA ASN A 61 14.68 -20.30 -15.72
C ASN A 61 15.42 -19.05 -15.18
N GLY A 62 14.86 -18.39 -14.16
CA GLY A 62 15.41 -17.18 -13.57
C GLY A 62 15.13 -15.91 -14.38
N ASN A 63 14.24 -15.91 -15.38
CA ASN A 63 13.77 -14.70 -16.05
C ASN A 63 12.76 -13.95 -15.18
N VAL A 64 12.50 -12.68 -15.48
CA VAL A 64 11.41 -11.94 -14.82
C VAL A 64 10.09 -12.65 -15.11
N ALA A 65 9.30 -12.91 -14.08
CA ALA A 65 8.01 -13.59 -14.21
C ALA A 65 7.05 -12.77 -15.09
N ALA A 66 6.20 -13.45 -15.87
CA ALA A 66 5.30 -12.80 -16.83
C ALA A 66 4.38 -11.76 -16.16
N ALA A 67 3.87 -12.06 -14.96
CA ALA A 67 3.04 -11.12 -14.18
C ALA A 67 3.78 -9.81 -13.85
N TRP A 68 5.07 -9.89 -13.52
CA TRP A 68 5.89 -8.72 -13.18
C TRP A 68 6.21 -7.90 -14.43
N SER A 69 6.56 -8.56 -15.54
CA SER A 69 6.76 -7.90 -16.83
C SER A 69 5.47 -7.23 -17.34
N PHE A 70 4.31 -7.87 -17.12
CA PHE A 70 3.02 -7.32 -17.48
C PHE A 70 2.73 -6.02 -16.72
N VAL A 71 2.86 -6.03 -15.39
CA VAL A 71 2.66 -4.82 -14.57
C VAL A 71 3.63 -3.69 -14.97
N ALA A 72 4.89 -4.00 -15.27
CA ALA A 72 5.85 -3.03 -15.78
C ALA A 72 5.38 -2.41 -17.12
N SER A 73 4.88 -3.23 -18.04
CA SER A 73 4.37 -2.75 -19.33
C SER A 73 3.09 -1.90 -19.21
N GLU A 74 2.24 -2.21 -18.23
CA GLU A 74 1.03 -1.43 -17.94
C GLU A 74 1.37 -0.01 -17.47
N GLN A 75 2.40 0.18 -16.65
CA GLN A 75 2.86 1.52 -16.27
C GLN A 75 3.39 2.32 -17.47
N GLN A 76 4.12 1.67 -18.39
CA GLN A 76 4.60 2.33 -19.61
C GLN A 76 3.43 2.80 -20.49
N LYS A 77 2.36 1.99 -20.57
CA LYS A 77 1.13 2.31 -21.30
C LYS A 77 0.37 3.45 -20.64
N TRP A 78 0.21 3.41 -19.32
CA TRP A 78 -0.59 4.34 -18.53
C TRP A 78 0.27 5.36 -17.75
N SER A 79 1.14 6.07 -18.47
CA SER A 79 2.15 6.99 -17.89
C SER A 79 1.57 8.26 -17.20
N SER A 80 0.28 8.55 -17.36
CA SER A 80 -0.42 9.67 -16.70
C SER A 80 -0.84 9.37 -15.26
N ILE A 81 -0.78 8.11 -14.84
CA ILE A 81 -1.16 7.65 -13.51
C ILE A 81 -0.04 6.80 -12.89
N ALA A 82 -0.12 6.60 -11.58
CA ALA A 82 0.82 5.78 -10.85
C ALA A 82 0.34 4.33 -10.73
N VAL A 83 1.18 3.40 -11.14
CA VAL A 83 1.11 1.98 -10.82
C VAL A 83 2.11 1.72 -9.70
N ILE A 84 1.58 1.27 -8.55
CA ILE A 84 2.35 1.06 -7.32
C ILE A 84 2.27 -0.41 -6.90
N PRO A 85 3.15 -1.30 -7.41
CA PRO A 85 3.20 -2.68 -6.97
C PRO A 85 3.76 -2.77 -5.55
N ILE A 86 3.07 -3.51 -4.69
CA ILE A 86 3.53 -3.86 -3.35
C ILE A 86 4.22 -5.21 -3.42
N VAL A 87 5.49 -5.25 -3.05
CA VAL A 87 6.31 -6.46 -3.06
C VAL A 87 6.45 -7.01 -1.65
N ASN A 88 6.30 -8.34 -1.51
CA ASN A 88 6.24 -9.01 -0.22
C ASN A 88 7.04 -10.32 -0.22
N ASN A 89 8.26 -10.28 0.31
CA ASN A 89 9.09 -11.45 0.54
C ASN A 89 8.94 -11.91 1.99
N GLN A 90 8.04 -12.88 2.24
CA GLN A 90 7.83 -13.48 3.57
C GLN A 90 7.39 -12.47 4.64
N ASN A 91 6.29 -11.74 4.38
CA ASN A 91 5.75 -10.69 5.24
C ASN A 91 6.77 -9.57 5.51
N GLY A 92 7.54 -9.18 4.51
CA GLY A 92 8.65 -8.24 4.66
C GLY A 92 9.64 -8.23 3.49
N PRO A 93 10.87 -7.78 3.73
CA PRO A 93 11.97 -7.81 2.75
C PRO A 93 12.64 -9.19 2.61
N GLY A 94 12.21 -10.19 3.38
CA GLY A 94 12.86 -11.49 3.48
C GLY A 94 13.91 -11.58 4.59
N PRO A 95 14.64 -12.70 4.69
CA PRO A 95 15.70 -12.90 5.70
C PRO A 95 17.05 -12.28 5.29
N SER A 96 17.26 -12.03 4.00
CA SER A 96 18.47 -11.44 3.41
C SER A 96 18.17 -10.88 2.02
N PHE A 97 19.13 -10.19 1.42
CA PHE A 97 19.09 -9.87 -0.01
C PHE A 97 18.84 -11.13 -0.85
N ASP A 98 17.96 -11.01 -1.84
CA ASP A 98 17.62 -12.07 -2.79
C ASP A 98 17.72 -11.52 -4.23
N PRO A 99 18.58 -12.10 -5.09
CA PRO A 99 18.76 -11.66 -6.47
C PRO A 99 17.50 -11.78 -7.34
N GLY A 100 16.62 -12.74 -7.07
CA GLY A 100 15.36 -12.90 -7.80
C GLY A 100 14.41 -11.74 -7.54
N TRP A 101 14.26 -11.35 -6.26
CA TRP A 101 13.53 -10.14 -5.89
C TRP A 101 14.17 -8.88 -6.45
N SER A 102 15.49 -8.75 -6.38
CA SER A 102 16.19 -7.60 -6.98
C SER A 102 15.94 -7.50 -8.49
N LYS A 103 15.92 -8.63 -9.21
CA LYS A 103 15.66 -8.67 -10.65
C LYS A 103 14.22 -8.28 -10.98
N GLY A 104 13.23 -8.81 -10.26
CA GLY A 104 11.83 -8.44 -10.47
C GLY A 104 11.56 -6.97 -10.14
N ILE A 105 12.06 -6.49 -9.00
CA ILE A 105 11.95 -5.08 -8.60
C ILE A 105 12.60 -4.18 -9.66
N GLY A 106 13.79 -4.54 -10.14
CA GLY A 106 14.46 -3.81 -11.23
C GLY A 106 13.58 -3.67 -12.47
N ALA A 107 12.93 -4.75 -12.90
CA ALA A 107 12.04 -4.73 -14.06
C ALA A 107 10.82 -3.81 -13.89
N LEU A 108 10.23 -3.77 -12.69
CA LEU A 108 9.15 -2.82 -12.39
C LEU A 108 9.63 -1.37 -12.43
N ILE A 109 10.80 -1.10 -11.85
CA ILE A 109 11.41 0.24 -11.83
C ILE A 109 11.77 0.70 -13.25
N ASP A 110 12.33 -0.20 -14.07
CA ASP A 110 12.64 0.08 -15.48
C ASP A 110 11.36 0.30 -16.32
N GLY A 111 10.25 -0.31 -15.91
CA GLY A 111 8.90 -0.03 -16.43
C GLY A 111 8.32 1.33 -15.99
N GLY A 112 8.98 2.02 -15.06
CA GLY A 112 8.54 3.30 -14.50
C GLY A 112 7.63 3.17 -13.28
N CYS A 113 7.43 1.97 -12.73
CA CYS A 113 6.58 1.80 -11.55
C CYS A 113 7.23 2.43 -10.31
N LYS A 114 6.41 2.91 -9.38
CA LYS A 114 6.87 3.17 -8.00
C LYS A 114 6.65 1.90 -7.17
N VAL A 115 7.72 1.26 -6.71
CA VAL A 115 7.59 -0.01 -5.96
C VAL A 115 7.51 0.25 -4.45
N ALA A 116 6.55 -0.41 -3.79
CA ALA A 116 6.35 -0.34 -2.34
C ALA A 116 6.78 -1.63 -1.63
N GLY A 117 7.59 -1.54 -0.58
CA GLY A 117 7.96 -2.68 0.25
C GLY A 117 6.94 -2.96 1.35
N TYR A 118 6.45 -4.19 1.44
CA TYR A 118 5.52 -4.62 2.48
C TYR A 118 6.18 -4.71 3.87
N VAL A 119 5.50 -4.22 4.92
CA VAL A 119 5.88 -4.43 6.32
C VAL A 119 4.62 -4.54 7.19
N TYR A 120 4.43 -5.64 7.92
CA TYR A 120 3.29 -5.81 8.82
C TYR A 120 3.54 -5.17 10.20
N THR A 121 2.47 -4.67 10.83
CA THR A 121 2.53 -3.93 12.11
C THR A 121 1.74 -4.56 13.27
N GLN A 122 0.98 -5.63 13.02
CA GLN A 122 0.13 -6.30 14.01
C GLN A 122 -0.78 -5.33 14.78
N TYR A 123 -1.43 -4.41 14.06
CA TYR A 123 -2.33 -3.39 14.62
C TYR A 123 -1.63 -2.51 15.69
N GLY A 124 -0.36 -2.19 15.43
CA GLY A 124 0.48 -1.39 16.33
C GLY A 124 0.94 -2.12 17.60
N LYS A 125 0.88 -3.46 17.60
CA LYS A 125 1.42 -4.32 18.66
C LYS A 125 2.87 -4.76 18.39
N ARG A 126 3.28 -4.81 17.11
CA ARG A 126 4.66 -5.12 16.75
C ARG A 126 5.56 -3.97 17.18
N SER A 127 6.66 -4.23 17.88
CA SER A 127 7.52 -3.14 18.40
C SER A 127 8.12 -2.30 17.27
N LEU A 128 8.26 -0.98 17.50
CA LEU A 128 8.86 -0.04 16.55
C LEU A 128 10.19 -0.55 16.02
N THR A 129 11.10 -0.97 16.90
CA THR A 129 12.42 -1.50 16.53
C THR A 129 12.37 -2.66 15.54
N LYS A 130 11.37 -3.55 15.63
CA LYS A 130 11.22 -4.68 14.69
C LYS A 130 10.73 -4.20 13.33
N VAL A 131 9.78 -3.27 13.30
CA VAL A 131 9.25 -2.68 12.07
C VAL A 131 10.30 -1.81 11.39
N GLU A 132 10.99 -0.94 12.13
CA GLU A 132 12.09 -0.11 11.65
C GLU A 132 13.26 -0.93 11.10
N ARG A 133 13.52 -2.12 11.65
CA ARG A 133 14.50 -3.06 11.11
C ARG A 133 14.09 -3.56 9.73
N ASP A 134 12.83 -3.97 9.55
CA ASP A 134 12.35 -4.43 8.24
C ASP A 134 12.34 -3.28 7.22
N ILE A 135 11.95 -2.06 7.64
CA ILE A 135 12.05 -0.84 6.83
C ILE A 135 13.51 -0.58 6.40
N ARG A 136 14.46 -0.70 7.33
CA ARG A 136 15.90 -0.56 7.02
C ARG A 136 16.39 -1.62 6.05
N ASN A 137 15.94 -2.86 6.22
CA ASN A 137 16.32 -3.97 5.35
C ASN A 137 15.80 -3.76 3.92
N TRP A 138 14.58 -3.25 3.73
CA TRP A 138 14.13 -2.80 2.41
C TRP A 138 15.09 -1.79 1.80
N ARG A 139 15.47 -0.76 2.57
CA ARG A 139 16.38 0.28 2.09
C ARG A 139 17.79 -0.24 1.78
N THR A 140 18.31 -1.15 2.59
CA THR A 140 19.67 -1.69 2.44
C THR A 140 19.77 -2.72 1.32
N TRP A 141 18.80 -3.62 1.21
CA TRP A 141 18.86 -4.73 0.25
C TRP A 141 18.28 -4.35 -1.12
N TYR A 142 17.28 -3.47 -1.15
CA TYR A 142 16.58 -3.07 -2.36
C TYR A 142 16.45 -1.54 -2.43
N PRO A 143 17.56 -0.80 -2.58
CA PRO A 143 17.58 0.67 -2.47
C PRO A 143 16.71 1.39 -3.52
N GLN A 144 16.28 0.71 -4.57
CA GLN A 144 15.35 1.22 -5.59
C GLN A 144 13.89 1.28 -5.10
N VAL A 145 13.55 0.53 -4.05
CA VAL A 145 12.24 0.60 -3.40
C VAL A 145 12.19 1.89 -2.57
N THR A 146 11.34 2.83 -3.00
CA THR A 146 11.22 4.16 -2.38
C THR A 146 9.88 4.37 -1.68
N ALA A 147 8.94 3.42 -1.79
CA ALA A 147 7.69 3.44 -1.05
C ALA A 147 7.58 2.28 -0.04
N LEU A 148 6.68 2.42 0.94
CA LEU A 148 6.34 1.38 1.91
C LEU A 148 4.84 1.12 1.96
N PHE A 149 4.48 -0.10 2.32
CA PHE A 149 3.12 -0.52 2.63
C PHE A 149 3.09 -1.12 4.04
N LEU A 150 2.53 -0.38 4.99
CA LEU A 150 2.38 -0.77 6.39
C LEU A 150 1.06 -1.52 6.57
N ASP A 151 1.13 -2.85 6.62
CA ASP A 151 -0.04 -3.70 6.70
C ASP A 151 -0.46 -4.02 8.15
N GLU A 152 -1.67 -4.55 8.28
CA GLU A 152 -2.34 -4.77 9.57
C GLU A 152 -2.36 -3.47 10.39
N MET A 153 -2.68 -2.33 9.76
CA MET A 153 -2.73 -1.05 10.44
C MET A 153 -3.94 -0.97 11.36
N SER A 154 -3.81 -0.36 12.54
CA SER A 154 -4.96 -0.12 13.41
C SER A 154 -5.90 0.92 12.79
N ASN A 155 -7.20 0.68 12.91
CA ASN A 155 -8.26 1.60 12.51
C ASN A 155 -8.96 2.30 13.69
N THR A 156 -8.42 2.15 14.91
CA THR A 156 -8.97 2.69 16.16
C THR A 156 -7.97 3.57 16.87
N ALA A 157 -8.42 4.63 17.55
CA ALA A 157 -7.54 5.58 18.21
C ALA A 157 -6.51 4.94 19.17
N GLY A 158 -5.35 5.58 19.31
CA GLY A 158 -4.30 5.22 20.26
C GLY A 158 -3.02 4.67 19.62
N LYS A 159 -2.95 4.57 18.28
CA LYS A 159 -1.72 4.16 17.55
C LYS A 159 -1.22 5.22 16.56
N GLU A 160 -1.78 6.42 16.56
CA GLU A 160 -1.39 7.51 15.66
C GLU A 160 0.10 7.83 15.77
N SER A 161 0.61 7.99 17.00
CA SER A 161 2.03 8.23 17.24
C SER A 161 2.92 7.07 16.76
N TYR A 162 2.44 5.84 16.84
CA TYR A 162 3.19 4.68 16.38
C TYR A 162 3.40 4.75 14.86
N TYR A 163 2.34 5.02 14.09
CA TYR A 163 2.44 5.10 12.63
C TYR A 163 3.15 6.38 12.17
N SER A 164 2.94 7.52 12.84
CA SER A 164 3.69 8.74 12.50
C SER A 164 5.19 8.59 12.76
N THR A 165 5.59 7.91 13.86
CA THR A 165 7.01 7.58 14.10
C THR A 165 7.59 6.69 12.99
N LEU A 166 6.88 5.65 12.56
CA LEU A 166 7.34 4.78 11.46
C LEU A 166 7.48 5.55 10.15
N THR A 167 6.51 6.40 9.82
CA THR A 167 6.55 7.25 8.62
C THR A 167 7.73 8.22 8.68
N SER A 168 7.95 8.90 9.82
CA SER A 168 9.11 9.78 10.00
C SER A 168 10.44 9.03 9.88
N TYR A 169 10.54 7.84 10.47
CA TYR A 169 11.75 7.02 10.35
C TYR A 169 12.00 6.61 8.90
N ALA A 170 10.98 6.10 8.20
CA ALA A 170 11.08 5.74 6.79
C ALA A 170 11.55 6.92 5.93
N LYS A 171 10.92 8.09 6.11
CA LYS A 171 11.30 9.31 5.39
C LYS A 171 12.72 9.75 5.69
N SER A 172 13.19 9.60 6.93
CA SER A 172 14.57 9.98 7.30
C SER A 172 15.65 9.12 6.62
N ILE A 173 15.31 7.92 6.14
CA ILE A 173 16.24 7.02 5.43
C ILE A 173 16.00 6.91 3.92
N GLY A 174 15.13 7.78 3.37
CA GLY A 174 14.99 7.96 1.91
C GLY A 174 13.79 7.29 1.26
N PHE A 175 12.81 6.82 2.04
CA PHE A 175 11.47 6.54 1.50
C PHE A 175 10.71 7.86 1.31
N ASP A 176 9.90 7.97 0.27
CA ASP A 176 9.19 9.20 -0.07
C ASP A 176 7.66 9.03 -0.05
N PHE A 177 7.17 7.81 0.14
CA PHE A 177 5.74 7.49 0.14
C PHE A 177 5.43 6.29 1.06
N VAL A 178 4.50 6.47 1.98
CA VAL A 178 4.07 5.44 2.94
C VAL A 178 2.57 5.24 2.84
N VAL A 179 2.17 4.03 2.48
CA VAL A 179 0.77 3.58 2.49
C VAL A 179 0.54 2.82 3.79
N GLY A 180 -0.55 3.12 4.49
CA GLY A 180 -1.04 2.31 5.61
C GLY A 180 -2.27 1.50 5.19
N ASN A 181 -2.36 0.24 5.59
CA ASN A 181 -3.52 -0.61 5.30
C ASN A 181 -4.28 -1.01 6.56
N PRO A 182 -5.29 -0.24 6.96
CA PRO A 182 -6.28 -0.72 7.92
C PRO A 182 -7.22 -1.79 7.36
N GLY A 183 -7.35 -1.92 6.03
CA GLY A 183 -8.23 -2.87 5.35
C GLY A 183 -9.72 -2.55 5.48
N THR A 184 -10.06 -1.46 6.17
CA THR A 184 -11.43 -1.07 6.50
C THR A 184 -11.50 0.41 6.85
N SER A 185 -12.73 0.90 7.05
CA SER A 185 -12.94 2.28 7.47
C SER A 185 -12.21 2.59 8.77
N THR A 186 -11.67 3.81 8.84
CA THR A 186 -10.84 4.31 9.94
C THR A 186 -11.41 5.62 10.48
N ILE A 187 -10.62 6.35 11.26
CA ILE A 187 -10.97 7.61 11.89
C ILE A 187 -10.09 8.79 11.40
N PRO A 188 -10.58 10.03 11.47
CA PRO A 188 -9.85 11.20 10.98
C PRO A 188 -8.46 11.43 11.59
N SER A 189 -8.21 10.98 12.82
CA SER A 189 -6.91 11.17 13.50
C SER A 189 -5.75 10.42 12.84
N TYR A 190 -6.02 9.42 12.00
CA TYR A 190 -4.99 8.74 11.22
C TYR A 190 -4.56 9.49 9.96
N ILE A 191 -5.31 10.49 9.51
CA ILE A 191 -4.92 11.30 8.34
C ILE A 191 -3.60 12.02 8.65
N GLY A 192 -2.63 11.87 7.75
CA GLY A 192 -1.28 12.45 7.90
C GLY A 192 -0.32 11.62 8.76
N THR A 193 -0.78 10.52 9.37
CA THR A 193 0.15 9.55 10.02
C THR A 193 0.92 8.72 9.00
N VAL A 194 0.33 8.55 7.81
CA VAL A 194 0.90 7.98 6.59
C VAL A 194 0.43 8.85 5.40
N ASP A 195 0.99 8.65 4.21
CA ASP A 195 0.65 9.47 3.03
C ASP A 195 -0.69 9.04 2.41
N THR A 196 -1.01 7.75 2.44
CA THR A 196 -2.28 7.20 1.92
C THR A 196 -2.77 6.03 2.79
N LEU A 197 -4.07 5.92 2.98
CA LEU A 197 -4.73 4.85 3.74
C LEU A 197 -5.58 3.97 2.83
N VAL A 198 -5.36 2.65 2.88
CA VAL A 198 -6.30 1.68 2.30
C VAL A 198 -7.48 1.50 3.26
N ILE A 199 -8.57 2.20 2.97
CA ILE A 199 -9.74 2.30 3.84
C ILE A 199 -10.83 1.28 3.52
N TYR A 200 -10.55 0.36 2.60
CA TYR A 200 -11.49 -0.66 2.15
C TYR A 200 -10.73 -1.83 1.52
N GLU A 201 -11.03 -3.05 1.95
CA GLU A 201 -10.52 -4.30 1.40
C GLU A 201 -11.61 -5.38 1.47
N ASN A 202 -12.31 -5.64 0.36
CA ASN A 202 -13.47 -6.56 0.37
C ASN A 202 -13.81 -7.15 -1.02
N THR A 203 -14.82 -8.02 -1.09
CA THR A 203 -15.22 -8.75 -2.32
C THR A 203 -16.09 -7.96 -3.29
N ALA A 204 -16.19 -6.64 -3.13
CA ALA A 204 -17.01 -5.77 -3.95
C ALA A 204 -16.39 -4.37 -3.98
N VAL A 205 -16.57 -3.63 -5.08
CA VAL A 205 -16.14 -2.22 -5.12
C VAL A 205 -17.07 -1.36 -4.24
N PRO A 206 -16.55 -0.47 -3.37
CA PRO A 206 -17.38 0.31 -2.47
C PRO A 206 -18.28 1.28 -3.23
N THR A 207 -19.53 1.38 -2.76
CA THR A 207 -20.56 2.28 -3.32
C THR A 207 -20.73 3.57 -2.52
N SER A 208 -20.12 3.64 -1.34
CA SER A 208 -20.17 4.82 -0.48
C SER A 208 -18.93 4.90 0.42
N PHE A 209 -18.66 6.10 0.92
CA PHE A 209 -17.57 6.40 1.84
C PHE A 209 -18.10 7.13 3.08
N PRO A 210 -17.43 7.06 4.23
CA PRO A 210 -17.81 7.82 5.42
C PRO A 210 -17.85 9.33 5.15
N ALA A 211 -18.86 10.02 5.68
CA ALA A 211 -19.05 11.45 5.44
C ALA A 211 -17.84 12.32 5.82
N TRP A 212 -17.09 11.94 6.87
CA TRP A 212 -15.91 12.68 7.31
C TRP A 212 -14.79 12.69 6.25
N GLN A 213 -14.72 11.67 5.39
CA GLN A 213 -13.71 11.56 4.34
C GLN A 213 -13.78 12.73 3.36
N ALA A 214 -14.99 13.26 3.10
CA ALA A 214 -15.21 14.38 2.19
C ALA A 214 -14.52 15.69 2.65
N SER A 215 -14.07 15.77 3.90
CA SER A 215 -13.29 16.91 4.43
C SER A 215 -11.79 16.80 4.11
N TYR A 216 -11.35 15.71 3.47
CA TYR A 216 -9.95 15.42 3.21
C TYR A 216 -9.69 15.17 1.73
N SER A 217 -8.45 15.39 1.32
CA SER A 217 -7.99 15.10 -0.04
C SER A 217 -8.17 13.62 -0.39
N ARG A 218 -8.66 13.33 -1.61
CA ARG A 218 -8.74 11.96 -2.16
C ARG A 218 -7.40 11.21 -2.15
N TYR A 219 -6.28 11.94 -2.19
CA TYR A 219 -4.92 11.38 -2.15
C TYR A 219 -4.58 10.70 -0.82
N ASN A 220 -5.33 10.98 0.24
CA ASN A 220 -5.19 10.27 1.50
C ASN A 220 -5.79 8.86 1.47
N PHE A 221 -6.46 8.45 0.38
CA PHE A 221 -7.29 7.25 0.39
C PHE A 221 -7.06 6.33 -0.81
N ALA A 222 -7.12 5.04 -0.52
CA ALA A 222 -7.05 3.94 -1.45
C ALA A 222 -8.08 2.85 -1.11
N THR A 223 -8.42 2.02 -2.10
CA THR A 223 -9.30 0.86 -1.91
C THR A 223 -8.76 -0.36 -2.64
N LEU A 224 -8.90 -1.53 -2.02
CA LEU A 224 -8.62 -2.83 -2.61
C LEU A 224 -9.93 -3.61 -2.72
N SER A 225 -10.17 -4.25 -3.85
CA SER A 225 -11.33 -5.13 -4.05
C SER A 225 -10.88 -6.41 -4.75
N TYR A 226 -11.40 -7.54 -4.31
CA TYR A 226 -10.98 -8.85 -4.80
C TYR A 226 -12.17 -9.76 -5.08
N ALA A 227 -11.94 -10.92 -5.71
CA ALA A 227 -12.99 -11.83 -6.13
C ALA A 227 -14.10 -11.17 -6.97
N VAL A 228 -13.77 -10.08 -7.69
CA VAL A 228 -14.70 -9.37 -8.57
C VAL A 228 -14.54 -9.93 -9.97
N SER A 229 -15.52 -10.69 -10.45
CA SER A 229 -15.44 -11.30 -11.78
C SER A 229 -15.35 -10.23 -12.88
N SER A 230 -14.67 -10.55 -13.98
CA SER A 230 -14.58 -9.64 -15.14
C SER A 230 -15.95 -9.33 -15.75
N SER A 231 -16.88 -10.29 -15.72
CA SER A 231 -18.27 -10.13 -16.18
C SER A 231 -19.10 -9.18 -15.31
N GLU A 232 -18.71 -8.98 -14.04
CA GLU A 232 -19.42 -8.15 -13.07
C GLU A 232 -18.62 -6.88 -12.72
N PHE A 233 -17.56 -6.58 -13.49
CA PHE A 233 -16.65 -5.49 -13.20
C PHE A 233 -17.39 -4.14 -13.17
N PRO A 234 -17.44 -3.44 -12.02
CA PRO A 234 -18.33 -2.29 -11.83
C PRO A 234 -17.66 -0.99 -12.31
N ALA A 235 -17.45 -0.89 -13.63
CA ALA A 235 -16.70 0.20 -14.26
C ALA A 235 -17.18 1.61 -13.85
N SER A 236 -18.50 1.84 -13.84
CA SER A 236 -19.08 3.13 -13.45
C SER A 236 -18.77 3.51 -12.00
N GLN A 237 -18.77 2.53 -11.09
CA GLN A 237 -18.44 2.76 -9.68
C GLN A 237 -16.95 3.04 -9.49
N VAL A 238 -16.08 2.31 -10.20
CA VAL A 238 -14.63 2.57 -10.20
C VAL A 238 -14.34 4.00 -10.67
N THR A 239 -14.98 4.45 -11.75
CA THR A 239 -14.85 5.83 -12.22
C THR A 239 -15.40 6.84 -11.21
N ALA A 240 -16.59 6.60 -10.64
CA ALA A 240 -17.20 7.50 -9.65
C ALA A 240 -16.35 7.66 -8.38
N ASN A 241 -15.75 6.57 -7.91
CA ASN A 241 -14.89 6.54 -6.72
C ASN A 241 -13.65 7.42 -6.87
N ARG A 242 -13.24 7.79 -8.08
CA ARG A 242 -12.15 8.75 -8.32
C ARG A 242 -12.41 10.10 -7.66
N ALA A 243 -13.65 10.49 -7.36
CA ALA A 243 -13.89 11.72 -6.61
C ALA A 243 -13.47 11.62 -5.12
N SER A 244 -13.42 10.41 -4.57
CA SER A 244 -13.24 10.16 -3.13
C SER A 244 -11.92 9.49 -2.77
N VAL A 245 -11.34 8.70 -3.68
CA VAL A 245 -10.07 8.00 -3.48
C VAL A 245 -9.12 8.21 -4.66
N ALA A 246 -7.81 8.23 -4.39
CA ALA A 246 -6.80 8.41 -5.42
C ALA A 246 -6.34 7.09 -6.03
N TYR A 247 -6.33 6.02 -5.23
CA TYR A 247 -5.85 4.72 -5.67
C TYR A 247 -6.91 3.64 -5.54
N GLN A 248 -7.04 2.81 -6.57
CA GLN A 248 -7.96 1.68 -6.56
C GLN A 248 -7.29 0.46 -7.20
N TYR A 249 -7.42 -0.71 -6.57
CA TYR A 249 -7.13 -1.99 -7.20
C TYR A 249 -8.34 -2.90 -7.10
N VAL A 250 -8.66 -3.55 -8.21
CA VAL A 250 -9.78 -4.48 -8.34
C VAL A 250 -9.25 -5.71 -9.07
N THR A 251 -9.49 -6.89 -8.51
CA THR A 251 -9.03 -8.16 -9.08
C THR A 251 -10.10 -9.23 -9.03
N ASP A 252 -10.09 -10.12 -10.03
CA ASP A 252 -10.86 -11.36 -10.08
C ASP A 252 -10.32 -12.46 -9.19
N ASP A 253 -9.08 -12.30 -8.72
CA ASP A 253 -8.40 -13.27 -7.87
C ASP A 253 -9.00 -13.40 -6.46
N GLY A 254 -8.80 -14.54 -5.80
CA GLY A 254 -9.28 -14.82 -4.44
C GLY A 254 -10.72 -15.29 -4.34
N ALA A 255 -11.44 -15.42 -5.46
CA ALA A 255 -12.72 -16.13 -5.48
C ALA A 255 -12.52 -17.62 -5.11
N PRO A 256 -13.49 -18.28 -4.45
CA PRO A 256 -13.41 -19.71 -4.20
C PRO A 256 -13.15 -20.50 -5.50
N PRO A 257 -12.24 -21.50 -5.49
CA PRO A 257 -11.62 -22.12 -4.32
C PRO A 257 -10.29 -21.49 -3.85
N ASP A 258 -9.74 -20.53 -4.58
CA ASP A 258 -8.37 -20.01 -4.39
C ASP A 258 -8.18 -19.30 -3.03
N ARG A 259 -9.08 -18.36 -2.68
CA ARG A 259 -9.09 -17.60 -1.42
C ARG A 259 -7.82 -16.76 -1.14
N ASN A 260 -6.87 -16.64 -2.07
CA ASN A 260 -5.68 -15.80 -1.93
C ASN A 260 -5.64 -14.72 -3.03
N PRO A 261 -6.30 -13.58 -2.82
CA PRO A 261 -6.50 -12.58 -3.88
C PRO A 261 -5.25 -11.85 -4.41
N TRP A 262 -4.08 -12.12 -3.86
CA TRP A 262 -2.89 -11.27 -4.02
C TRP A 262 -1.70 -11.98 -4.69
N ASP A 263 -1.84 -13.26 -5.08
CA ASP A 263 -0.76 -14.02 -5.71
C ASP A 263 -0.85 -14.10 -7.24
N SER A 264 -1.87 -13.48 -7.83
CA SER A 264 -1.94 -13.20 -9.26
C SER A 264 -2.35 -11.74 -9.56
N VAL A 265 -2.08 -11.31 -10.79
CA VAL A 265 -2.45 -9.97 -11.27
C VAL A 265 -3.83 -10.04 -11.92
N SER A 266 -4.66 -9.04 -11.65
CA SER A 266 -5.99 -8.92 -12.26
C SER A 266 -5.94 -9.12 -13.77
N THR A 267 -6.83 -9.96 -14.29
CA THR A 267 -6.94 -10.24 -15.73
C THR A 267 -7.44 -9.04 -16.54
N TYR A 268 -8.02 -8.05 -15.87
CA TYR A 268 -8.53 -6.81 -16.45
C TYR A 268 -7.79 -5.56 -15.93
N LEU A 269 -6.53 -5.71 -15.49
CA LEU A 269 -5.71 -4.59 -15.01
C LEU A 269 -5.67 -3.42 -16.01
N ASP A 270 -5.51 -3.69 -17.31
CA ASP A 270 -5.54 -2.66 -18.36
C ASP A 270 -6.85 -1.87 -18.38
N THR A 271 -7.98 -2.56 -18.27
CA THR A 271 -9.30 -1.93 -18.21
C THR A 271 -9.43 -1.07 -16.96
N LEU A 272 -8.99 -1.57 -15.80
CA LEU A 272 -8.96 -0.80 -14.56
C LEU A 272 -8.13 0.48 -14.71
N LEU A 273 -6.90 0.38 -15.23
CA LEU A 273 -6.01 1.53 -15.40
C LEU A 273 -6.59 2.56 -16.38
N SER A 274 -7.24 2.11 -17.45
CA SER A 274 -7.94 3.00 -18.40
C SER A 274 -9.03 3.86 -17.72
N LEU A 275 -9.77 3.29 -16.76
CA LEU A 275 -10.82 4.01 -16.03
C LEU A 275 -10.27 5.00 -15.00
N LEU A 276 -9.06 4.73 -14.49
CA LEU A 276 -8.39 5.54 -13.48
C LEU A 276 -7.63 6.72 -14.10
N SER A 277 -7.23 6.61 -15.37
CA SER A 277 -6.68 7.72 -16.13
C SER A 277 -7.68 8.89 -16.25
N PRO A 278 -7.25 10.14 -16.02
CA PRO A 278 -7.95 11.35 -16.46
C PRO A 278 -8.39 11.32 -17.92
#